data_AF-A0A1M3R0I1-F1
#
_entry.id   AF-A0A1M3R0I1-F1
#
_cell.length_a   1.000
_cell.length_b   1.000
_cell.length_c   1.000
_cell.angle_alpha   90.00
_cell.angle_beta   90.00
_cell.angle_gamma   90.00
#
_symmetry.space_group_name_H-M   'P 1'
#
loop_
_entity.id
_entity.type
_entity.pdbx_description
1 polymer ?
#
loop_
_entity_poly.entity_id
_entity_poly.type
_entity_poly.pdbx_seq_one_letter_code
_entity_poly.pdbx_strand_id
1 'polypeptide(L)'
;MRLIIIIALFFLATETCYGQKNESYSALPESIVKREIAFFVKAASGMLIDSSLLLTEIKLSRCSNDFVIFESGNLIALDKLISIYSKPVNLNSITLTDKGKLWGISEDLPTTQISEVRFLHYKYQLLLADSAISGLYNPKFCINPKKNNKIGEATSTNCKAYQSKDKRRVYIYMLNGEGAEQYEVTWIINESNYYGRVIDKVML
;
A
#
# COMPACT_ATOMS: atom_id res chain seq x y z
N MET A 1 18.86 -18.66 -61.51
CA MET A 1 19.62 -18.41 -60.26
C MET A 1 19.19 -17.04 -59.73
N ARG A 2 18.27 -16.96 -58.77
CA ARG A 2 17.85 -15.71 -58.13
C ARG A 2 18.13 -15.83 -56.64
N LEU A 3 19.01 -14.96 -56.15
CA LEU A 3 19.43 -14.88 -54.75
C LEU A 3 18.39 -14.04 -53.99
N ILE A 4 17.73 -14.63 -53.00
CA ILE A 4 16.82 -13.90 -52.10
C ILE A 4 17.63 -13.53 -50.86
N ILE A 5 17.84 -12.24 -50.65
CA ILE A 5 18.46 -11.69 -49.43
C ILE A 5 17.34 -11.55 -48.40
N ILE A 6 17.39 -12.37 -47.35
CA ILE A 6 16.49 -12.23 -46.19
C ILE A 6 17.15 -11.23 -45.24
N ILE A 7 16.63 -10.00 -45.20
CA ILE A 7 17.00 -9.00 -44.20
C ILE A 7 16.27 -9.38 -42.91
N ALA A 8 16.99 -9.94 -41.94
CA ALA A 8 16.49 -10.14 -40.60
C ALA A 8 16.42 -8.78 -39.88
N LEU A 9 15.21 -8.23 -39.72
CA LEU A 9 14.98 -7.10 -38.83
C LEU A 9 15.19 -7.56 -37.38
N PHE A 10 16.32 -7.18 -36.80
CA PHE A 10 16.51 -7.21 -35.35
C PHE A 10 15.64 -6.12 -34.72
N PHE A 11 14.47 -6.51 -34.22
CA PHE A 11 13.76 -5.71 -33.23
C PHE A 11 14.56 -5.75 -31.92
N LEU A 12 15.33 -4.70 -31.67
CA LEU A 12 15.81 -4.38 -30.33
C LEU A 12 14.57 -3.99 -29.52
N ALA A 13 14.01 -4.97 -28.79
CA ALA A 13 13.02 -4.70 -27.77
C ALA A 13 13.73 -3.92 -26.65
N THR A 14 13.46 -2.62 -26.58
CA THR A 14 13.81 -1.80 -25.42
C THR A 14 13.10 -2.38 -24.20
N GLU A 15 13.86 -2.80 -23.19
CA GLU A 15 13.34 -3.27 -21.92
C GLU A 15 12.58 -2.14 -21.21
N THR A 16 11.26 -2.12 -21.37
CA THR A 16 10.38 -1.32 -20.53
C THR A 16 10.17 -2.06 -19.21
N CYS A 17 10.64 -1.51 -18.10
CA CYS A 17 10.33 -1.98 -16.76
C CYS A 17 8.80 -2.11 -16.60
N TYR A 18 8.30 -3.34 -16.58
CA TYR A 18 6.89 -3.67 -16.40
C TYR A 18 6.50 -3.46 -14.93
N GLY A 19 6.34 -2.21 -14.52
CA GLY A 19 5.57 -1.86 -13.32
C GLY A 19 4.09 -2.00 -13.64
N GLN A 20 3.39 -2.87 -12.90
CA GLN A 20 1.94 -2.96 -12.66
C GLN A 20 1.04 -1.83 -13.20
N LYS A 21 0.89 -1.69 -14.53
CA LYS A 21 0.11 -0.60 -15.14
C LYS A 21 -1.35 -0.53 -14.66
N ASN A 22 -1.92 -1.63 -14.14
CA ASN A 22 -3.32 -1.69 -13.70
C ASN A 22 -3.52 -1.42 -12.19
N GLU A 23 -2.46 -1.39 -11.39
CA GLU A 23 -2.54 -1.09 -9.95
C GLU A 23 -2.06 0.34 -9.62
N SER A 24 -1.69 1.15 -10.61
CA SER A 24 -1.29 2.55 -10.38
C SER A 24 -2.51 3.46 -10.21
N TYR A 25 -2.37 4.51 -9.40
CA TYR A 25 -3.35 5.59 -9.26
C TYR A 25 -3.73 6.19 -10.63
N SER A 26 -2.73 6.38 -11.50
CA SER A 26 -2.92 6.95 -12.82
C SER A 26 -3.85 6.12 -13.72
N ALA A 27 -3.89 4.81 -13.49
CA ALA A 27 -4.70 3.87 -14.25
C ALA A 27 -6.11 3.67 -13.70
N LEU A 28 -6.43 4.23 -12.53
CA LEU A 28 -7.79 4.20 -12.01
C LEU A 28 -8.74 4.96 -12.94
N PRO A 29 -9.96 4.44 -13.16
CA PRO A 29 -11.00 5.18 -13.87
C PRO A 29 -11.42 6.41 -13.06
N GLU A 30 -11.84 7.46 -13.77
CA GLU A 30 -12.42 8.66 -13.15
C GLU A 30 -13.67 8.29 -12.35
N SER A 31 -13.52 8.25 -11.04
CA SER A 31 -14.50 7.70 -10.11
C SER A 31 -14.40 8.38 -8.75
N ILE A 32 -15.41 8.18 -7.89
CA ILE A 32 -15.34 8.69 -6.51
C ILE A 32 -14.14 8.11 -5.76
N VAL A 33 -13.81 6.84 -6.00
CA VAL A 33 -12.65 6.16 -5.40
C VAL A 33 -11.36 6.86 -5.78
N LYS A 34 -11.14 7.14 -7.08
CA LYS A 34 -9.93 7.84 -7.53
C LYS A 34 -9.82 9.22 -6.87
N ARG A 35 -10.92 9.99 -6.85
CA ARG A 35 -10.92 11.32 -6.23
C ARG A 35 -10.71 11.29 -4.71
N GLU A 36 -11.25 10.29 -4.02
CA GLU A 36 -11.03 10.11 -2.57
C GLU A 36 -9.58 9.71 -2.28
N ILE A 37 -8.97 8.83 -3.09
CA ILE A 37 -7.56 8.44 -2.94
C ILE A 37 -6.63 9.65 -3.16
N ALA A 38 -6.97 10.53 -4.11
CA ALA A 38 -6.24 11.76 -4.39
C ALA A 38 -6.05 12.67 -3.15
N PHE A 39 -6.87 12.50 -2.11
CA PHE A 39 -6.80 13.26 -0.86
C PHE A 39 -5.49 13.03 -0.09
N PHE A 40 -4.90 11.83 -0.18
CA PHE A 40 -3.80 11.44 0.70
C PHE A 40 -2.61 10.79 0.00
N VAL A 41 -2.74 10.36 -1.26
CA VAL A 41 -1.60 9.77 -2.00
C VAL A 41 -0.67 10.84 -2.56
N LYS A 42 0.63 10.56 -2.52
CA LYS A 42 1.65 11.46 -3.06
C LYS A 42 1.58 11.57 -4.58
N ALA A 43 1.19 10.51 -5.27
CA ALA A 43 1.03 10.50 -6.73
C ALA A 43 -0.01 11.53 -7.25
N ALA A 44 -0.89 12.04 -6.37
CA ALA A 44 -1.89 13.06 -6.69
C ALA A 44 -1.55 14.45 -6.14
N SER A 45 -0.32 14.67 -5.65
CA SER A 45 0.10 15.95 -5.06
C SER A 45 -0.14 17.12 -6.03
N GLY A 46 -0.78 18.19 -5.53
CA GLY A 46 -1.13 19.37 -6.32
C GLY A 46 -2.53 19.36 -6.96
N MET A 47 -3.31 18.28 -6.81
CA MET A 47 -4.72 18.29 -7.21
C MET A 47 -5.59 19.13 -6.27
N LEU A 48 -6.54 19.87 -6.83
CA LEU A 48 -7.56 20.57 -6.05
C LEU A 48 -8.52 19.56 -5.46
N ILE A 49 -8.53 19.48 -4.13
CA ILE A 49 -9.41 18.59 -3.39
C ILE A 49 -10.74 19.30 -3.13
N ASP A 50 -11.83 18.70 -3.60
CA ASP A 50 -13.19 19.14 -3.25
C ASP A 50 -13.48 18.80 -1.78
N SER A 51 -13.89 19.81 -1.00
CA SER A 51 -14.28 19.65 0.40
C SER A 51 -15.47 18.68 0.59
N SER A 52 -16.25 18.42 -0.47
CA SER A 52 -17.31 17.42 -0.45
C SER A 52 -16.81 15.98 -0.25
N LEU A 53 -15.53 15.72 -0.56
CA LEU A 53 -14.84 14.43 -0.46
C LEU A 53 -13.99 14.28 0.81
N LEU A 54 -14.21 15.13 1.82
CA LEU A 54 -13.48 15.05 3.09
C LEU A 54 -13.63 13.65 3.71
N LEU A 55 -12.50 12.98 3.86
CA LEU A 55 -12.38 11.68 4.51
C LEU A 55 -12.25 11.86 6.02
N THR A 56 -12.81 10.92 6.78
CA THR A 56 -12.60 10.88 8.24
C THR A 56 -11.44 9.95 8.54
N GLU A 57 -10.42 10.43 9.22
CA GLU A 57 -9.28 9.61 9.65
C GLU A 57 -9.69 8.65 10.79
N ILE A 58 -9.32 7.38 10.65
CA ILE A 58 -9.40 6.37 11.71
C ILE A 58 -8.07 6.45 12.46
N LYS A 59 -8.13 6.74 13.76
CA LYS A 59 -6.96 7.14 14.53
C LYS A 59 -5.99 5.97 14.72
N LEU A 60 -4.70 6.27 14.66
CA LEU A 60 -3.66 5.35 15.12
C LEU A 60 -3.92 5.03 16.60
N SER A 61 -4.03 3.74 16.91
CA SER A 61 -4.11 3.25 18.29
C SER A 61 -2.71 2.88 18.78
N ARG A 62 -1.97 2.09 18.00
CA ARG A 62 -0.62 1.62 18.35
C ARG A 62 0.14 1.17 17.11
N CYS A 63 1.47 1.23 17.18
CA CYS A 63 2.32 0.56 16.22
C CYS A 63 3.59 0.05 16.91
N SER A 64 4.28 -0.87 16.23
CA SER A 64 5.63 -1.33 16.55
C SER A 64 6.41 -1.51 15.23
N ASN A 65 7.56 -2.17 15.28
CA ASN A 65 8.30 -2.58 14.07
C ASN A 65 7.50 -3.60 13.25
N ASP A 66 6.73 -4.47 13.93
CA ASP A 66 6.09 -5.61 13.26
C ASP A 66 4.59 -5.44 13.02
N PHE A 67 3.98 -4.35 13.51
CA PHE A 67 2.55 -4.08 13.31
C PHE A 67 2.18 -2.59 13.36
N VAL A 68 1.01 -2.27 12.81
CA VAL A 68 0.27 -1.03 13.06
C VAL A 68 -1.22 -1.32 13.21
N ILE A 69 -1.86 -0.61 14.13
CA ILE A 69 -3.28 -0.77 14.47
C ILE A 69 -3.96 0.60 14.54
N PHE A 70 -5.10 0.69 13.85
CA PHE A 70 -5.99 1.85 13.86
C PHE A 70 -7.34 1.45 14.44
N GLU A 71 -7.95 2.36 15.19
CA GLU A 71 -9.22 2.11 15.86
C GLU A 71 -10.15 3.32 15.73
N SER A 72 -11.44 3.03 15.58
CA SER A 72 -12.50 4.01 15.77
C SER A 72 -13.59 3.40 16.64
N GLY A 73 -14.17 4.21 17.50
CA GLY A 73 -15.20 3.79 18.45
C GLY A 73 -15.42 4.86 19.50
N ASN A 74 -16.10 4.49 20.56
CA ASN A 74 -16.27 5.32 21.75
C ASN A 74 -15.88 4.51 23.00
N LEU A 75 -16.07 5.10 24.19
CA LEU A 75 -15.74 4.46 25.47
C LEU A 75 -16.50 3.14 25.73
N ILE A 76 -17.59 2.91 25.00
CA ILE A 76 -18.52 1.79 25.23
C ILE A 76 -18.27 0.68 24.21
N ALA A 77 -17.91 1.03 22.97
CA ALA A 77 -17.78 0.07 21.89
C ALA A 77 -16.75 0.47 20.83
N LEU A 78 -15.99 -0.54 20.39
CA LEU A 78 -15.17 -0.50 19.20
C LEU A 78 -16.08 -0.60 17.95
N ASP A 79 -16.00 0.38 17.06
CA ASP A 79 -16.72 0.38 15.79
C ASP A 79 -15.89 -0.29 14.69
N LYS A 80 -14.60 0.07 14.61
CA LYS A 80 -13.66 -0.46 13.62
C LYS A 80 -12.28 -0.67 14.20
N LEU A 81 -11.62 -1.73 13.77
CA LEU A 81 -10.22 -2.01 14.01
C LEU A 81 -9.54 -2.45 12.72
N ILE A 82 -8.45 -1.79 12.38
CA ILE A 82 -7.61 -2.12 11.24
C ILE A 82 -6.26 -2.52 11.77
N SER A 83 -5.72 -3.64 11.29
CA SER A 83 -4.39 -4.08 11.66
C SER A 83 -3.59 -4.51 10.44
N ILE A 84 -2.32 -4.11 10.41
CA ILE A 84 -1.33 -4.59 9.45
C ILE A 84 -0.21 -5.25 10.25
N TYR A 85 0.17 -6.45 9.86
CA TYR A 85 1.28 -7.19 10.45
C TYR A 85 2.34 -7.50 9.40
N SER A 86 3.57 -7.65 9.88
CA SER A 86 4.67 -8.18 9.10
C SER A 86 5.24 -9.44 9.74
N LYS A 87 6.02 -10.19 8.95
CA LYS A 87 6.78 -11.35 9.43
C LYS A 87 8.15 -11.41 8.73
N PRO A 88 9.14 -12.12 9.32
CA PRO A 88 10.37 -12.43 8.62
C PRO A 88 10.13 -13.14 7.29
N VAL A 89 10.93 -12.81 6.29
CA VAL A 89 10.90 -13.47 4.98
C VAL A 89 11.53 -14.86 5.07
N ASN A 90 10.88 -15.84 4.46
CA ASN A 90 11.53 -17.12 4.15
C ASN A 90 12.16 -17.03 2.76
N LEU A 91 13.48 -16.85 2.69
CA LEU A 91 14.19 -16.65 1.41
C LEU A 91 13.99 -17.80 0.41
N ASN A 92 13.72 -19.02 0.90
CA ASN A 92 13.45 -20.18 0.04
C ASN A 92 12.13 -20.06 -0.74
N SER A 93 11.24 -19.16 -0.33
CA SER A 93 9.96 -18.90 -1.01
C SER A 93 10.02 -17.74 -2.02
N ILE A 94 11.14 -17.02 -2.12
CA ILE A 94 11.29 -15.93 -3.08
C ILE A 94 11.85 -16.49 -4.39
N THR A 95 10.98 -16.66 -5.37
CA THR A 95 11.39 -16.86 -6.76
C THR A 95 11.82 -15.52 -7.37
N LEU A 96 13.13 -15.33 -7.54
CA LEU A 96 13.73 -14.13 -8.16
C LEU A 96 13.30 -13.88 -9.62
N THR A 97 12.49 -14.75 -10.21
CA THR A 97 11.79 -14.52 -11.48
C THR A 97 10.65 -13.50 -11.36
N ASP A 98 10.19 -13.17 -10.15
CA ASP A 98 9.17 -12.15 -9.87
C ASP A 98 9.75 -10.75 -9.56
N LYS A 99 11.01 -10.46 -9.94
CA LYS A 99 11.68 -9.17 -9.66
C LYS A 99 10.86 -7.92 -10.03
N GLY A 100 9.94 -8.01 -11.00
CA GLY A 100 9.01 -6.92 -11.34
C GLY A 100 7.78 -6.75 -10.43
N LYS A 101 7.61 -7.60 -9.41
CA LYS A 101 6.49 -7.60 -8.45
C LYS A 101 6.92 -7.31 -7.01
N LEU A 102 8.18 -6.96 -6.79
CA LEU A 102 8.71 -6.74 -5.45
C LEU A 102 8.85 -5.23 -5.20
N TRP A 103 8.16 -4.73 -4.19
CA TRP A 103 8.12 -3.33 -3.79
C TRP A 103 8.93 -3.11 -2.51
N GLY A 104 9.71 -2.03 -2.48
CA GLY A 104 10.54 -1.65 -1.33
C GLY A 104 11.81 -2.48 -1.17
N ILE A 105 12.23 -3.18 -2.22
CA ILE A 105 13.50 -3.91 -2.25
C ILE A 105 14.51 -3.08 -3.04
N SER A 106 15.66 -2.81 -2.41
CA SER A 106 16.85 -2.23 -3.04
C SER A 106 17.75 -3.33 -3.61
N GLU A 107 19.07 -3.14 -3.63
CA GLU A 107 20.01 -4.21 -3.97
C GLU A 107 20.03 -5.35 -2.93
N ASP A 108 19.61 -5.06 -1.69
CA ASP A 108 19.59 -6.02 -0.58
C ASP A 108 18.36 -6.93 -0.59
N LEU A 109 18.53 -8.15 -0.09
CA LEU A 109 17.42 -9.09 0.09
C LEU A 109 16.43 -8.57 1.16
N PRO A 110 15.12 -8.79 0.97
CA PRO A 110 14.13 -8.35 1.93
C PRO A 110 14.21 -9.20 3.21
N THR A 111 14.08 -8.55 4.36
CA THR A 111 14.14 -9.20 5.68
C THR A 111 12.76 -9.46 6.25
N THR A 112 11.79 -8.59 5.95
CA THR A 112 10.39 -8.73 6.38
C THR A 112 9.43 -8.53 5.22
N GLN A 113 8.23 -9.06 5.36
CA GLN A 113 7.13 -8.94 4.41
C GLN A 113 5.81 -8.69 5.13
N ILE A 114 4.85 -8.05 4.46
CA ILE A 114 3.48 -7.98 4.98
C ILE A 114 2.94 -9.40 5.08
N SER A 115 2.43 -9.74 6.27
CA SER A 115 1.87 -11.07 6.57
C SER A 115 0.35 -11.05 6.64
N GLU A 116 -0.23 -9.92 7.02
CA GLU A 116 -1.66 -9.78 7.20
C GLU A 116 -2.07 -8.30 7.08
N VAL A 117 -3.19 -8.07 6.39
CA VAL A 117 -3.99 -6.84 6.52
C VAL A 117 -5.40 -7.28 6.87
N ARG A 118 -5.89 -6.80 8.01
CA ARG A 118 -7.21 -7.15 8.55
C ARG A 118 -8.02 -5.90 8.79
N PHE A 119 -9.30 -5.98 8.45
CA PHE A 119 -10.31 -5.01 8.79
C PHE A 119 -11.42 -5.70 9.59
N LEU A 120 -11.63 -5.23 10.81
CA LEU A 120 -12.74 -5.60 11.67
C LEU A 120 -13.71 -4.43 11.74
N HIS A 121 -14.96 -4.69 11.41
CA HIS A 121 -16.10 -3.82 11.62
C HIS A 121 -17.05 -4.51 12.60
N TYR A 122 -17.82 -3.78 13.39
CA TYR A 122 -18.71 -4.39 14.41
C TYR A 122 -19.69 -5.45 13.87
N LYS A 123 -19.93 -5.49 12.55
CA LYS A 123 -20.80 -6.47 11.87
C LYS A 123 -20.05 -7.60 11.15
N TYR A 124 -18.81 -7.39 10.74
CA TYR A 124 -18.10 -8.31 9.86
C TYR A 124 -16.59 -8.15 10.00
N GLN A 125 -15.86 -9.20 9.62
CA GLN A 125 -14.42 -9.17 9.51
C GLN A 125 -14.01 -9.48 8.08
N LEU A 126 -12.92 -8.84 7.65
CA LEU A 126 -12.30 -9.06 6.36
C LEU A 126 -10.80 -9.24 6.59
N LEU A 127 -10.31 -10.44 6.28
CA LEU A 127 -8.89 -10.72 6.15
C LEU A 127 -8.56 -10.64 4.65
N LEU A 128 -7.62 -9.77 4.28
CA LEU A 128 -7.24 -9.62 2.89
C LEU A 128 -6.47 -10.87 2.43
N ALA A 129 -6.74 -11.31 1.21
CA ALA A 129 -6.09 -12.48 0.62
C ALA A 129 -4.60 -12.21 0.30
N ASP A 130 -3.81 -13.27 0.18
CA ASP A 130 -2.37 -13.19 -0.10
C ASP A 130 -2.05 -12.33 -1.33
N SER A 131 -2.88 -12.36 -2.37
CA SER A 131 -2.70 -11.53 -3.57
C SER A 131 -2.67 -10.03 -3.26
N ALA A 132 -3.48 -9.56 -2.29
CA ALA A 132 -3.56 -8.17 -1.89
C ALA A 132 -2.29 -7.66 -1.19
N ILE A 133 -1.56 -8.55 -0.52
CA ILE A 133 -0.35 -8.22 0.25
C ILE A 133 0.94 -8.70 -0.41
N SER A 134 0.82 -9.51 -1.46
CA SER A 134 1.95 -10.04 -2.22
C SER A 134 2.84 -8.92 -2.77
N GLY A 135 4.14 -9.14 -2.72
CA GLY A 135 5.12 -8.21 -3.27
C GLY A 135 5.48 -7.03 -2.35
N LEU A 136 4.95 -6.94 -1.14
CA LEU A 136 5.17 -5.81 -0.23
C LEU A 136 6.16 -6.19 0.87
N TYR A 137 7.34 -5.58 0.84
CA TYR A 137 8.47 -5.96 1.70
C TYR A 137 8.98 -4.82 2.57
N ASN A 138 9.69 -5.20 3.63
CA ASN A 138 10.37 -4.31 4.56
C ASN A 138 9.49 -3.14 5.09
N PRO A 139 8.27 -3.40 5.57
CA PRO A 139 7.39 -2.35 6.08
C PRO A 139 8.01 -1.55 7.23
N LYS A 140 7.89 -0.23 7.16
CA LYS A 140 8.28 0.71 8.22
C LYS A 140 7.05 1.34 8.85
N PHE A 141 6.43 0.62 9.78
CA PHE A 141 5.16 1.03 10.39
C PHE A 141 5.30 2.27 11.28
N CYS A 142 6.12 2.22 12.32
CA CYS A 142 6.32 3.35 13.22
C CYS A 142 7.41 4.30 12.76
N ILE A 143 7.19 5.59 13.00
CA ILE A 143 8.24 6.60 12.99
C ILE A 143 8.50 6.94 14.46
N ASN A 144 9.61 6.44 15.01
CA ASN A 144 10.00 6.81 16.36
C ASN A 144 10.67 8.18 16.31
N PRO A 145 10.06 9.27 16.81
CA PRO A 145 10.85 10.47 17.06
C PRO A 145 11.89 10.09 18.12
N LYS A 146 13.17 10.30 17.83
CA LYS A 146 14.22 10.16 18.84
C LYS A 146 13.93 11.12 19.99
N LYS A 147 13.28 10.64 21.06
CA LYS A 147 13.19 11.34 22.35
C LYS A 147 13.12 10.32 23.48
N ASN A 148 14.28 10.08 24.07
CA ASN A 148 14.47 9.60 25.44
C ASN A 148 13.73 8.32 25.83
N ASN A 149 14.09 7.17 25.25
CA ASN A 149 14.00 5.80 25.83
C ASN A 149 12.80 5.46 26.75
N LYS A 150 11.64 6.09 26.59
CA LYS A 150 10.39 5.67 27.21
C LYS A 150 9.71 4.79 26.17
N ILE A 151 9.83 3.48 26.39
CA ILE A 151 9.02 2.48 25.70
C ILE A 151 7.56 2.85 26.00
N GLY A 152 6.82 3.27 24.98
CA GLY A 152 5.40 3.57 25.08
C GLY A 152 5.01 4.81 24.31
N GLU A 153 4.14 4.61 23.32
CA GLU A 153 3.59 5.59 22.36
C GLU A 153 4.52 6.01 21.23
N ALA A 154 4.49 5.22 20.14
CA ALA A 154 4.86 5.74 18.84
C ALA A 154 3.94 6.91 18.48
N THR A 155 4.49 8.11 18.30
CA THR A 155 3.71 9.33 18.06
C THR A 155 3.34 9.54 16.60
N SER A 156 3.91 8.76 15.68
CA SER A 156 3.64 8.86 14.26
C SER A 156 3.94 7.54 13.53
N THR A 157 3.32 7.39 12.37
CA THR A 157 3.38 6.19 11.53
C THR A 157 3.44 6.60 10.07
N ASN A 158 4.02 5.74 9.22
CA ASN A 158 3.93 5.88 7.77
C ASN A 158 2.61 5.34 7.20
N CYS A 159 1.72 4.83 8.06
CA CYS A 159 0.44 4.27 7.66
C CYS A 159 -0.70 5.23 8.03
N LYS A 160 -1.80 5.21 7.29
CA LYS A 160 -3.01 5.96 7.62
C LYS A 160 -4.22 5.11 7.30
N ALA A 161 -5.33 5.41 7.97
CA ALA A 161 -6.61 4.79 7.66
C ALA A 161 -7.68 5.87 7.55
N TYR A 162 -8.50 5.77 6.51
CA TYR A 162 -9.54 6.76 6.21
C TYR A 162 -10.87 6.08 5.94
N GLN A 163 -11.96 6.72 6.35
CA GLN A 163 -13.32 6.35 6.00
C GLN A 163 -13.93 7.40 5.07
N SER A 164 -14.60 6.96 4.01
CA SER A 164 -15.38 7.84 3.13
C SER A 164 -16.53 8.51 3.88
N LYS A 165 -16.94 9.68 3.39
CA LYS A 165 -18.05 10.46 3.97
C LYS A 165 -19.37 9.68 4.04
N ASP A 166 -19.65 8.86 3.01
CA ASP A 166 -20.83 7.99 2.97
C ASP A 166 -20.69 6.72 3.82
N LYS A 167 -19.54 6.54 4.49
CA LYS A 167 -19.17 5.40 5.34
C LYS A 167 -19.07 4.06 4.63
N ARG A 168 -19.18 4.02 3.31
CA ARG A 168 -19.15 2.78 2.52
C ARG A 168 -17.74 2.32 2.18
N ARG A 169 -16.72 3.17 2.27
CA ARG A 169 -15.34 2.81 1.88
C ARG A 169 -14.37 3.09 3.01
N VAL A 170 -13.41 2.19 3.14
CA VAL A 170 -12.26 2.32 4.02
C VAL A 170 -11.00 2.20 3.18
N TYR A 171 -10.09 3.15 3.36
CA TYR A 171 -8.78 3.19 2.72
C TYR A 171 -7.73 2.92 3.77
N ILE A 172 -6.89 1.93 3.53
CA ILE A 172 -5.73 1.63 4.38
C ILE A 172 -4.51 1.99 3.55
N TYR A 173 -3.79 3.02 3.97
CA TYR A 173 -2.64 3.58 3.27
C TYR A 173 -1.34 3.23 4.01
N MET A 174 -0.29 2.91 3.27
CA MET A 174 1.07 2.75 3.79
C MET A 174 2.07 3.37 2.82
N LEU A 175 2.87 4.32 3.32
CA LEU A 175 4.11 4.76 2.70
C LEU A 175 5.24 3.83 3.15
N ASN A 176 6.02 3.28 2.24
CA ASN A 176 7.08 2.35 2.57
C ASN A 176 8.29 2.44 1.64
N GLY A 177 9.40 1.80 2.00
CA GLY A 177 10.66 1.91 1.29
C GLY A 177 11.46 3.17 1.64
N GLU A 178 12.65 3.29 1.07
CA GLU A 178 13.59 4.40 1.29
C GLU A 178 14.22 4.86 -0.02
N GLY A 179 14.60 6.14 -0.06
CA GLY A 179 15.27 6.72 -1.23
C GLY A 179 14.47 6.52 -2.52
N ALA A 180 15.15 6.05 -3.56
CA ALA A 180 14.58 5.83 -4.89
C ALA A 180 13.57 4.67 -4.97
N GLU A 181 13.54 3.78 -3.97
CA GLU A 181 12.62 2.63 -3.91
C GLU A 181 11.44 2.86 -2.95
N GLN A 182 11.21 4.12 -2.57
CA GLN A 182 10.01 4.48 -1.83
C GLN A 182 8.77 4.24 -2.70
N TYR A 183 7.74 3.67 -2.10
CA TYR A 183 6.47 3.40 -2.73
C TYR A 183 5.33 3.64 -1.74
N GLU A 184 4.13 3.85 -2.28
CA GLU A 184 2.91 3.92 -1.49
C GLU A 184 1.95 2.82 -1.92
N VAL A 185 1.21 2.27 -0.96
CA VAL A 185 0.14 1.31 -1.22
C VAL A 185 -1.12 1.74 -0.50
N THR A 186 -2.26 1.65 -1.20
CA THR A 186 -3.59 1.87 -0.65
C THR A 186 -4.45 0.64 -0.88
N TRP A 187 -4.87 -0.05 0.17
CA TRP A 187 -5.92 -1.07 0.09
C TRP A 187 -7.29 -0.41 0.21
N ILE A 188 -8.19 -0.79 -0.69
CA ILE A 188 -9.54 -0.23 -0.79
C ILE A 188 -10.53 -1.30 -0.37
N ILE A 189 -11.28 -1.01 0.68
CA ILE A 189 -12.38 -1.84 1.15
C ILE A 189 -13.67 -1.07 0.83
N ASN A 190 -14.60 -1.72 0.15
CA ASN A 190 -15.92 -1.19 -0.14
C ASN A 190 -16.97 -2.07 0.52
N GLU A 191 -17.63 -1.52 1.54
CA GLU A 191 -18.52 -2.19 2.47
C GLU A 191 -17.79 -3.39 3.12
N SER A 192 -18.30 -4.59 2.93
CA SER A 192 -17.70 -5.82 3.47
C SER A 192 -16.69 -6.49 2.53
N ASN A 193 -16.35 -5.88 1.39
CA ASN A 193 -15.56 -6.51 0.34
C ASN A 193 -14.25 -5.79 0.08
N TYR A 194 -13.20 -6.55 -0.20
CA TYR A 194 -11.95 -6.00 -0.74
C TYR A 194 -12.16 -5.61 -2.20
N TYR A 195 -12.00 -4.33 -2.52
CA TYR A 195 -12.19 -3.81 -3.88
C TYR A 195 -10.91 -3.96 -4.72
N GLY A 196 -9.75 -3.75 -4.10
CA GLY A 196 -8.46 -3.79 -4.77
C GLY A 196 -7.42 -2.98 -4.03
N ARG A 197 -6.23 -2.84 -4.62
CA ARG A 197 -5.17 -1.97 -4.13
C ARG A 197 -4.67 -1.04 -5.22
N VAL A 198 -4.07 0.04 -4.78
CA VAL A 198 -3.30 0.97 -5.60
C VAL A 198 -1.88 0.98 -5.09
N ILE A 199 -0.89 0.88 -5.97
CA ILE A 199 0.53 0.93 -5.65
C ILE A 199 1.24 1.83 -6.65
N ASP A 200 2.00 2.80 -6.14
CA ASP A 200 2.77 3.73 -6.95
C ASP A 200 4.18 3.92 -6.36
N LYS A 201 5.17 4.11 -7.24
CA LYS A 201 6.49 4.60 -6.82
C LYS A 201 6.38 6.06 -6.41
N VAL A 202 7.03 6.42 -5.32
CA VAL A 202 7.14 7.81 -4.89
C VAL A 202 8.41 8.38 -5.49
N MET A 203 8.24 9.18 -6.54
CA MET A 203 9.35 9.99 -7.08
C MET A 203 9.54 11.21 -6.17
N LEU A 204 10.73 11.33 -5.58
CA LEU A 204 11.16 12.47 -4.76
C LEU A 204 11.59 13.65 -5.64
#